data_AF-A0A962PBI1-F1
#
_entry.id   AF-A0A962PBI1-F1
#
_cell.length_a   1.000
_cell.length_b   1.000
_cell.length_c   1.000
_cell.angle_alpha   90.00
_cell.angle_beta   90.00
_cell.angle_gamma   90.00
#
_symmetry.space_group_name_H-M   'P 1'
#
loop_
_entity.id
_entity.type
_entity.pdbx_description
1 polymer ?
#
loop_
_entity_poly.entity_id
_entity_poly.type
_entity_poly.pdbx_seq_one_letter_code
_entity_poly.pdbx_strand_id
1 'polypeptide(L)'
;FRFPHYGTIHVAGMELEVRGAIEPWHVLGEESSGQGTSRYVDSSVERLQVMARNMTSNRFIVTCNGRKLPLQFTGREGEYVAGLRYKAWAPYSALHPTLPVNSPLVLDVVDTFNNRSLGGCTYHVAHPGGRSYDTFPVNANEAEARRVARFWQHGHSQGEQDFRTEAPHPSQPYTLDLRYGAGDRDRKVSRVTGSKRTPG
;
A
#
# COMPACT_ATOMS: atom_id res chain seq x y z
N PHE A 1 10.62 -17.62 -1.66
CA PHE A 1 11.37 -16.38 -1.93
C PHE A 1 10.88 -15.29 -0.98
N ARG A 2 11.75 -14.51 -0.33
CA ARG A 2 11.39 -13.59 0.80
C ARG A 2 10.56 -12.37 0.38
N PHE A 3 10.73 -11.92 -0.86
CA PHE A 3 10.08 -10.75 -1.45
C PHE A 3 9.48 -11.14 -2.82
N PRO A 4 8.31 -11.80 -2.82
CA PRO A 4 7.72 -12.36 -4.03
C PRO A 4 7.43 -11.25 -5.05
N HIS A 5 7.69 -11.53 -6.33
CA HIS A 5 7.23 -10.69 -7.43
C HIS A 5 5.77 -11.01 -7.71
N TYR A 6 4.91 -9.98 -7.72
CA TYR A 6 3.48 -10.16 -8.00
C TYR A 6 3.17 -9.91 -9.47
N GLY A 7 3.85 -8.95 -10.08
CA GLY A 7 3.73 -8.71 -11.50
C GLY A 7 4.38 -7.42 -11.95
N THR A 8 4.38 -7.24 -13.26
CA THR A 8 4.93 -6.08 -13.95
C THR A 8 3.95 -5.67 -15.05
N ILE A 9 3.81 -4.36 -15.27
CA ILE A 9 3.13 -3.78 -16.43
C ILE A 9 4.07 -2.84 -17.19
N HIS A 10 3.77 -2.63 -18.46
CA HIS A 10 4.42 -1.63 -19.30
C HIS A 10 3.40 -0.63 -19.79
N VAL A 11 3.68 0.66 -19.61
CA VAL A 11 2.75 1.75 -19.94
C VAL A 11 3.53 2.97 -20.41
N ALA A 12 3.20 3.49 -21.59
CA ALA A 12 3.84 4.68 -22.16
C ALA A 12 5.38 4.66 -22.11
N GLY A 13 6.00 3.50 -22.37
CA GLY A 13 7.45 3.29 -22.33
C GLY A 13 8.05 3.12 -20.93
N MET A 14 7.24 3.27 -19.87
CA MET A 14 7.61 3.03 -18.48
C MET A 14 7.26 1.59 -18.07
N GLU A 15 8.02 1.08 -17.11
CA GLU A 15 7.75 -0.22 -16.48
C GLU A 15 7.36 0.02 -15.01
N LEU A 16 6.29 -0.64 -14.56
CA LEU A 16 5.87 -0.63 -13.16
C LEU A 16 5.87 -2.07 -12.62
N GLU A 17 6.72 -2.32 -11.63
CA GLU A 17 6.90 -3.62 -10.98
C GLU A 17 6.36 -3.58 -9.54
N VAL A 18 5.60 -4.61 -9.16
CA VAL A 18 5.01 -4.74 -7.82
C VAL A 18 5.55 -6.01 -7.15
N ARG A 19 6.08 -5.85 -5.93
CA ARG A 19 6.64 -6.94 -5.12
C ARG A 19 6.15 -6.89 -3.68
N GLY A 20 6.12 -8.03 -3.02
CA GLY A 20 5.97 -8.07 -1.56
C GLY A 20 7.19 -7.46 -0.88
N ALA A 21 6.97 -6.64 0.15
CA ALA A 21 8.00 -6.02 0.96
C ALA A 21 7.84 -6.40 2.44
N ILE A 22 8.90 -6.20 3.22
CA ILE A 22 8.85 -6.50 4.67
C ILE A 22 7.94 -5.50 5.39
N GLU A 23 7.06 -6.02 6.23
CA GLU A 23 6.32 -5.23 7.22
C GLU A 23 6.57 -5.87 8.59
N PRO A 24 7.17 -5.16 9.55
CA PRO A 24 7.32 -5.68 10.90
C PRO A 24 5.94 -5.75 11.57
N TRP A 25 5.51 -6.96 11.93
CA TRP A 25 4.29 -7.12 12.72
C TRP A 25 4.56 -6.78 14.17
N HIS A 26 3.82 -5.81 14.70
CA HIS A 26 3.94 -5.40 16.08
C HIS A 26 3.30 -6.45 16.99
N VAL A 27 3.96 -6.69 18.12
CA VAL A 27 3.44 -7.55 19.19
C VAL A 27 2.49 -6.72 20.04
N LEU A 28 1.26 -7.21 20.22
CA LEU A 28 0.27 -6.67 21.14
C LEU A 28 0.64 -7.02 22.59
N GLY A 29 0.10 -6.25 23.54
CA GLY A 29 0.29 -6.49 24.98
C GLY A 29 -0.13 -7.90 25.39
N GLU A 30 0.42 -8.37 26.52
CA GLU A 30 0.10 -9.70 27.05
C GLU A 30 -1.37 -9.79 27.44
N GLU A 31 -2.08 -10.78 26.89
CA GLU A 31 -3.43 -11.14 27.34
C GLU A 31 -3.32 -12.41 28.19
N SER A 32 -3.87 -12.36 29.41
CA SER A 32 -4.01 -13.52 30.28
C SER A 32 -5.18 -14.37 29.81
N SER A 33 -4.89 -15.59 29.38
CA SER A 33 -5.89 -16.63 29.18
C SER A 33 -5.89 -17.57 30.40
N GLY A 34 -6.99 -18.30 30.63
CA GLY A 34 -7.11 -19.24 31.75
C GLY A 34 -6.07 -20.39 31.76
N GLN A 35 -5.23 -20.49 30.73
CA GLN A 35 -4.23 -21.55 30.55
C GLN A 35 -2.79 -21.02 30.30
N GLY A 36 -2.56 -19.70 30.34
CA GLY A 36 -1.25 -19.09 30.15
C GLY A 36 -1.31 -17.64 29.62
N THR A 37 -0.14 -17.00 29.49
CA THR A 37 0.01 -15.68 28.84
C THR A 37 0.33 -15.86 27.36
N SER A 38 -0.40 -15.15 26.48
CA SER A 38 -0.12 -15.12 25.04
C SER A 38 0.08 -13.69 24.56
N ARG A 39 0.89 -13.52 23.51
CA ARG A 39 1.11 -12.24 22.86
C ARG A 39 0.55 -12.31 21.44
N TYR A 40 -0.47 -11.52 21.15
CA TYR A 40 -1.02 -11.44 19.81
C TYR A 40 -0.09 -10.64 18.89
N VAL A 41 -0.07 -10.99 17.61
CA VAL A 41 0.72 -10.30 16.60
C VAL A 41 -0.24 -9.67 15.60
N ASP A 42 -0.11 -8.35 15.39
CA ASP A 42 -0.92 -7.66 14.40
C ASP A 42 -0.46 -8.02 12.98
N SER A 43 -1.12 -9.04 12.44
CA SER A 43 -0.93 -9.57 11.10
C SER A 43 -1.83 -8.89 10.06
N SER A 44 -2.62 -7.89 10.47
CA SER A 44 -3.63 -7.23 9.62
C SER A 44 -3.05 -6.32 8.55
N VAL A 45 -1.75 -6.04 8.59
CA VAL A 45 -1.05 -5.08 7.74
C VAL A 45 0.00 -5.77 6.89
N GLU A 46 0.05 -5.39 5.62
CA GLU A 46 1.08 -5.82 4.67
C GLU A 46 1.73 -4.62 3.99
N ARG A 47 2.86 -4.87 3.31
CA ARG A 47 3.59 -3.88 2.53
C ARG A 47 3.93 -4.40 1.14
N LEU A 48 3.74 -3.55 0.13
CA LEU A 48 4.27 -3.71 -1.22
C LEU A 48 5.46 -2.77 -1.44
N GLN A 49 6.39 -3.22 -2.27
CA GLN A 49 7.33 -2.35 -2.97
C GLN A 49 6.77 -2.10 -4.37
N VAL A 50 6.75 -0.84 -4.77
CA VAL A 50 6.42 -0.40 -6.12
C VAL A 50 7.67 0.21 -6.73
N MET A 51 8.12 -0.33 -7.85
CA MET A 51 9.30 0.14 -8.59
C MET A 51 8.85 0.64 -9.96
N ALA A 52 9.23 1.85 -10.32
CA ALA A 52 9.03 2.44 -11.64
C ALA A 52 10.38 2.54 -12.36
N ARG A 53 10.46 2.09 -13.61
CA ARG A 53 11.65 2.22 -14.47
C ARG A 53 11.30 2.99 -15.74
N ASN A 54 12.32 3.58 -16.36
CA ASN A 54 12.21 4.45 -17.54
C ASN A 54 11.30 5.67 -17.33
N MET A 55 11.09 6.10 -16.09
CA MET A 55 10.29 7.28 -15.75
C MET A 55 11.17 8.53 -15.72
N THR A 56 11.59 9.03 -16.88
CA THR A 56 12.62 10.08 -17.00
C THR A 56 12.11 11.52 -16.83
N SER A 57 10.79 11.71 -16.74
CA SER A 57 10.17 13.03 -16.65
C SER A 57 9.44 13.23 -15.32
N ASN A 58 9.55 14.42 -14.73
CA ASN A 58 8.76 14.85 -13.57
C ASN A 58 7.26 15.01 -13.86
N ARG A 59 6.85 14.79 -15.12
CA ARG A 59 5.45 14.78 -15.57
C ARG A 59 4.66 13.58 -15.05
N PHE A 60 5.32 12.45 -14.82
CA PHE A 60 4.65 11.21 -14.45
C PHE A 60 4.72 10.98 -12.94
N ILE A 61 3.62 10.49 -12.39
CA ILE A 61 3.55 10.00 -11.01
C ILE A 61 2.92 8.62 -11.01
N VAL A 62 3.15 7.87 -9.93
CA VAL A 62 2.39 6.66 -9.65
C VAL A 62 1.46 6.96 -8.49
N THR A 63 0.20 6.54 -8.59
CA THR A 63 -0.78 6.63 -7.51
C THR A 63 -1.25 5.25 -7.10
N CYS A 64 -1.74 5.12 -5.86
CA CYS A 64 -2.54 3.98 -5.42
C CYS A 64 -3.88 4.49 -4.90
N ASN A 65 -5.00 4.01 -5.46
CA ASN A 65 -6.35 4.44 -5.13
C ASN A 65 -6.48 5.99 -5.13
N GLY A 66 -5.91 6.63 -6.17
CA GLY A 66 -5.90 8.09 -6.32
C GLY A 66 -4.93 8.85 -5.41
N ARG A 67 -4.09 8.19 -4.62
CA ARG A 67 -3.12 8.84 -3.72
C ARG A 67 -1.70 8.67 -4.25
N LYS A 68 -0.95 9.78 -4.38
CA LYS A 68 0.41 9.78 -4.92
C LYS A 68 1.36 8.94 -4.05
N LEU A 69 2.11 8.04 -4.68
CA LEU A 69 3.21 7.32 -4.04
C LEU A 69 4.43 8.23 -3.87
N PRO A 70 5.12 8.19 -2.71
CA PRO A 70 6.32 8.98 -2.47
C PRO A 70 7.57 8.31 -3.09
N LEU A 71 7.59 8.20 -4.42
CA LEU A 71 8.68 7.59 -5.19
C LEU A 71 10.03 8.26 -4.92
N GLN A 72 11.06 7.44 -4.66
CA GLN A 72 12.43 7.85 -4.38
C GLN A 72 13.37 7.38 -5.48
N PHE A 73 14.27 8.26 -5.89
CA PHE A 73 15.33 7.93 -6.86
C PHE A 73 16.26 6.85 -6.31
N THR A 74 16.57 5.84 -7.12
CA THR A 74 17.42 4.71 -6.70
C THR A 74 18.91 4.93 -6.95
N GLY A 75 19.29 6.05 -7.60
CA GLY A 75 20.65 6.26 -8.11
C GLY A 75 20.79 5.96 -9.60
N ARG A 76 19.78 5.34 -10.23
CA ARG A 76 19.74 5.04 -11.66
C ARG A 76 18.71 5.92 -12.36
N GLU A 77 19.11 6.56 -13.45
CA GLU A 77 18.23 7.45 -14.20
C GLU A 77 16.91 6.77 -14.60
N GLY A 78 15.79 7.45 -14.35
CA GLY A 78 14.46 6.92 -14.64
C GLY A 78 13.99 5.78 -13.73
N GLU A 79 14.76 5.40 -12.70
CA GLU A 79 14.40 4.34 -11.74
C GLU A 79 14.04 4.92 -10.36
N TYR A 80 12.86 4.56 -9.88
CA TYR A 80 12.30 5.04 -8.64
C TYR A 80 11.57 3.95 -7.86
N VAL A 81 11.59 4.02 -6.54
CA VAL A 81 10.96 3.04 -5.65
C VAL A 81 10.15 3.71 -4.54
N ALA A 82 9.02 3.11 -4.17
CA ALA A 82 8.25 3.49 -2.98
C ALA A 82 7.69 2.24 -2.28
N GLY A 83 7.48 2.37 -0.97
CA GLY A 83 6.66 1.46 -0.20
C GLY A 83 5.17 1.82 -0.28
N LEU A 84 4.32 0.80 -0.22
CA LEU A 84 2.87 0.94 -0.07
C LEU A 84 2.43 0.04 1.08
N ARG A 85 2.01 0.65 2.18
CA ARG A 85 1.50 -0.04 3.37
C ARG A 85 -0.01 0.06 3.40
N TYR A 86 -0.66 -1.04 3.75
CA TYR A 86 -2.11 -1.13 3.69
C TYR A 86 -2.64 -2.18 4.66
N LYS A 87 -3.90 -2.06 5.07
CA LYS A 87 -4.58 -3.08 5.86
C LYS A 87 -5.07 -4.19 4.93
N ALA A 88 -4.51 -5.37 5.08
CA ALA A 88 -4.76 -6.55 4.27
C ALA A 88 -6.03 -7.30 4.68
N TRP A 89 -6.30 -7.41 5.98
CA TRP A 89 -7.47 -8.12 6.50
C TRP A 89 -7.86 -7.57 7.89
N ALA A 90 -8.97 -8.03 8.46
CA ALA A 90 -9.51 -7.51 9.73
C ALA A 90 -9.64 -8.64 10.77
N PRO A 91 -8.55 -9.04 11.45
CA PRO A 91 -8.65 -9.94 12.60
C PRO A 91 -9.40 -9.28 13.76
N TYR A 92 -10.01 -10.11 14.60
CA TYR A 92 -10.68 -9.66 15.82
C TYR A 92 -9.74 -8.93 16.79
N SER A 93 -8.47 -9.38 16.88
CA SER A 93 -7.42 -8.73 17.67
C SER A 93 -6.36 -8.13 16.73
N ALA A 94 -6.40 -6.80 16.54
CA ALA A 94 -5.46 -6.02 15.74
C ALA A 94 -5.24 -4.64 16.36
N LEU A 95 -4.11 -3.96 16.09
CA LEU A 95 -3.87 -2.59 16.60
C LEU A 95 -4.87 -1.57 16.08
N HIS A 96 -5.44 -1.84 14.91
CA HIS A 96 -6.40 -0.96 14.25
C HIS A 96 -7.62 -1.76 13.78
N PRO A 97 -8.51 -2.18 14.71
CA PRO A 97 -9.64 -3.04 14.38
C PRO A 97 -10.76 -2.29 13.65
N THR A 98 -10.85 -0.97 13.84
CA THR A 98 -11.89 -0.12 13.22
C THR A 98 -11.54 0.36 11.82
N LEU A 99 -10.31 0.17 11.35
CA LEU A 99 -9.92 0.55 10.00
C LEU A 99 -10.41 -0.50 8.99
N PRO A 100 -10.97 -0.07 7.85
CA PRO A 100 -11.40 -1.00 6.81
C PRO A 100 -10.20 -1.63 6.09
N VAL A 101 -10.42 -2.80 5.49
CA VAL A 101 -9.45 -3.44 4.60
C VAL A 101 -9.25 -2.59 3.35
N ASN A 102 -8.00 -2.43 2.94
CA ASN A 102 -7.63 -1.73 1.72
C ASN A 102 -7.48 -2.75 0.58
N SER A 103 -8.59 -3.11 -0.07
CA SER A 103 -8.56 -3.94 -1.27
C SER A 103 -9.77 -3.61 -2.17
N PRO A 104 -9.59 -3.59 -3.51
CA PRO A 104 -8.33 -3.72 -4.24
C PRO A 104 -7.40 -2.51 -4.08
N LEU A 105 -6.12 -2.71 -4.40
CA LEU A 105 -5.12 -1.66 -4.57
C LEU A 105 -4.97 -1.40 -6.06
N VAL A 106 -5.53 -0.29 -6.54
CA VAL A 106 -5.45 0.14 -7.94
C VAL A 106 -4.27 1.08 -8.08
N LEU A 107 -3.26 0.66 -8.83
CA LEU A 107 -2.04 1.41 -9.10
C LEU A 107 -2.13 2.02 -10.50
N ASP A 108 -2.01 3.34 -10.59
CA ASP A 108 -2.08 4.08 -11.86
C ASP A 108 -0.78 4.84 -12.12
N VAL A 109 -0.29 4.81 -13.36
CA VAL A 109 0.71 5.75 -13.86
C VAL A 109 -0.03 6.94 -14.44
N VAL A 110 0.08 8.09 -13.78
CA VAL A 110 -0.68 9.29 -14.10
C VAL A 110 0.20 10.33 -14.78
N ASP A 111 -0.32 10.87 -15.86
CA ASP A 111 0.20 12.07 -16.51
C ASP A 111 -0.37 13.31 -15.85
N THR A 112 0.47 14.08 -15.16
CA THR A 112 0.07 15.27 -14.41
C THR A 112 -0.27 16.47 -15.29
N PHE A 113 0.10 16.46 -16.58
CA PHE A 113 -0.23 17.57 -17.48
C PHE A 113 -1.65 17.44 -18.03
N ASN A 114 -2.11 16.21 -18.22
CA ASN A 114 -3.44 15.90 -18.74
C ASN A 114 -4.39 15.37 -17.66
N ASN A 115 -3.94 15.29 -16.40
CA ASN A 115 -4.66 14.71 -15.26
C ASN A 115 -5.36 13.39 -15.61
N ARG A 116 -4.63 12.45 -16.21
CA ARG A 116 -5.23 11.16 -16.63
C ARG A 116 -4.30 10.00 -16.34
N SER A 117 -4.91 8.84 -16.08
CA SER A 117 -4.15 7.59 -16.09
C SER A 117 -3.71 7.27 -17.52
N LEU A 118 -2.46 6.85 -17.66
CA LEU A 118 -1.90 6.29 -18.89
C LEU A 118 -2.08 4.77 -18.94
N GLY A 119 -2.36 4.15 -17.78
CA GLY A 119 -2.38 2.71 -17.57
C GLY A 119 -1.98 2.37 -16.15
N GLY A 120 -2.13 1.10 -15.79
CA GLY A 120 -1.94 0.67 -14.40
C GLY A 120 -2.28 -0.80 -14.19
N CYS A 121 -2.26 -1.22 -12.93
CA CYS A 121 -2.55 -2.58 -12.51
C CYS A 121 -3.44 -2.58 -11.26
N THR A 122 -4.04 -3.71 -10.98
CA THR A 122 -4.81 -3.92 -9.75
C THR A 122 -4.22 -5.08 -8.95
N TYR A 123 -3.97 -4.85 -7.67
CA TYR A 123 -3.56 -5.87 -6.74
C TYR A 123 -4.67 -6.16 -5.72
N HIS A 124 -5.00 -7.44 -5.56
CA HIS A 124 -5.97 -7.91 -4.60
C HIS A 124 -5.26 -8.59 -3.43
N VAL A 125 -5.76 -8.41 -2.21
CA VAL A 125 -5.11 -8.99 -1.02
C VAL A 125 -5.36 -10.50 -0.94
N ALA A 126 -6.57 -10.91 -1.29
CA ALA A 126 -6.99 -12.28 -1.49
C ALA A 126 -7.48 -12.45 -2.94
N HIS A 127 -7.70 -13.70 -3.36
CA HIS A 127 -8.21 -13.96 -4.71
C HIS A 127 -9.55 -13.21 -4.92
N PRO A 128 -9.73 -12.46 -6.03
CA PRO A 128 -10.92 -11.62 -6.28
C PRO A 128 -12.25 -12.36 -6.21
N GLY A 129 -12.24 -13.66 -6.51
CA GLY A 129 -13.40 -14.55 -6.38
C GLY A 129 -13.78 -14.97 -4.95
N GLY A 130 -13.19 -14.37 -3.91
CA GLY A 130 -13.59 -14.58 -2.50
C GLY A 130 -13.26 -15.95 -1.92
N ARG A 131 -12.50 -16.79 -2.62
CA ARG A 131 -12.07 -18.10 -2.12
C ARG A 131 -10.94 -17.91 -1.11
N SER A 132 -11.26 -17.94 0.18
CA SER A 132 -10.30 -18.43 1.16
C SER A 132 -10.04 -19.90 0.84
N TYR A 133 -8.78 -20.25 0.60
CA TYR A 133 -8.44 -21.65 0.36
C TYR A 133 -8.43 -22.38 1.70
N ASP A 134 -9.37 -23.29 1.92
CA ASP A 134 -9.44 -24.13 3.13
C ASP A 134 -8.27 -25.10 3.27
N THR A 135 -7.54 -25.32 2.17
CA THR A 135 -6.40 -26.25 2.10
C THR A 135 -5.08 -25.53 1.86
N PHE A 136 -4.05 -25.93 2.60
CA PHE A 136 -2.67 -25.56 2.33
C PHE A 136 -2.30 -25.87 0.87
N PRO A 137 -1.44 -25.06 0.24
CA PRO A 137 -0.98 -25.35 -1.11
C PRO A 137 -0.25 -26.69 -1.14
N VAL A 138 -0.60 -27.55 -2.09
CA VAL A 138 -0.02 -28.89 -2.23
C VAL A 138 1.45 -28.84 -2.66
N ASN A 139 1.90 -27.73 -3.24
CA ASN A 139 3.30 -27.49 -3.59
C ASN A 139 3.63 -26.00 -3.76
N ALA A 140 4.91 -25.70 -3.99
CA ALA A 140 5.41 -24.34 -4.20
C ALA A 140 4.82 -23.67 -5.45
N ASN A 141 4.58 -24.42 -6.54
CA ASN A 141 3.99 -23.89 -7.77
C ASN A 141 2.53 -23.46 -7.57
N GLU A 142 1.75 -24.19 -6.78
CA GLU A 142 0.38 -23.82 -6.44
C GLU A 142 0.37 -22.60 -5.51
N ALA A 143 1.29 -22.54 -4.53
CA ALA A 143 1.45 -21.35 -3.68
C ALA A 143 1.84 -20.11 -4.51
N GLU A 144 2.69 -20.27 -5.52
CA GLU A 144 3.04 -19.21 -6.48
C GLU A 144 1.85 -18.82 -7.37
N ALA A 145 1.13 -19.79 -7.94
CA ALA A 145 -0.05 -19.53 -8.77
C ALA A 145 -1.14 -18.76 -7.99
N ARG A 146 -1.37 -19.12 -6.72
CA ARG A 146 -2.27 -18.39 -5.81
C ARG A 146 -1.80 -16.95 -5.56
N ARG A 147 -0.48 -16.69 -5.53
CA ARG A 147 0.07 -15.33 -5.37
C ARG A 147 -0.02 -14.52 -6.66
N VAL A 148 0.22 -15.12 -7.82
CA VAL A 148 0.13 -14.45 -9.14
C VAL A 148 -1.31 -14.06 -9.45
N ALA A 149 -2.30 -14.89 -9.08
CA ALA A 149 -3.72 -14.58 -9.27
C ALA A 149 -4.22 -13.33 -8.54
N ARG A 150 -3.42 -12.76 -7.63
CA ARG A 150 -3.70 -11.51 -6.93
C ARG A 150 -3.34 -10.27 -7.74
N PHE A 151 -2.61 -10.41 -8.84
CA PHE A 151 -2.16 -9.29 -9.65
C PHE A 151 -2.85 -9.31 -11.01
N TRP A 152 -3.53 -8.23 -11.34
CA TRP A 152 -4.16 -8.00 -12.64
C TRP A 152 -3.41 -6.89 -13.36
N GLN A 153 -2.99 -7.15 -14.60
CA GLN A 153 -2.35 -6.17 -15.49
C GLN A 153 -3.33 -5.14 -16.07
N HIS A 154 -4.59 -5.19 -15.64
CA HIS A 154 -5.68 -4.30 -16.03
C HIS A 154 -6.42 -3.82 -14.76
N GLY A 155 -7.56 -3.12 -14.93
CA GLY A 155 -8.36 -2.62 -13.81
C GLY A 155 -7.87 -1.28 -13.24
N HIS A 156 -6.98 -0.60 -13.97
CA HIS A 156 -6.55 0.76 -13.69
C HIS A 156 -7.68 1.77 -13.92
N SER A 157 -7.55 2.95 -13.31
CA SER A 157 -8.58 3.98 -13.34
C SER A 157 -8.72 4.57 -14.76
N GLN A 158 -9.96 4.78 -15.22
CA GLN A 158 -10.24 5.36 -16.53
C GLN A 158 -10.61 6.84 -16.43
N GLY A 159 -10.29 7.61 -17.47
CA GLY A 159 -10.67 9.02 -17.58
C GLY A 159 -9.78 9.98 -16.79
N GLU A 160 -10.33 11.14 -16.47
CA GLU A 160 -9.67 12.16 -15.66
C GLU A 160 -9.43 11.64 -14.23
N GLN A 161 -8.28 11.98 -13.67
CA GLN A 161 -7.81 11.54 -12.37
C GLN A 161 -7.66 12.74 -11.44
N ASP A 162 -8.51 12.78 -10.41
CA ASP A 162 -8.23 13.58 -9.22
C ASP A 162 -7.27 12.79 -8.32
N PHE A 163 -5.98 13.13 -8.40
CA PHE A 163 -4.96 12.51 -7.57
C PHE A 163 -4.56 13.45 -6.44
N ARG A 164 -4.53 12.91 -5.23
CA ARG A 164 -4.15 13.65 -4.03
C ARG A 164 -2.65 13.58 -3.82
N THR A 165 -2.03 14.75 -3.74
CA THR A 165 -0.66 14.89 -3.25
C THR A 165 -0.71 15.15 -1.76
N GLU A 166 -0.09 14.28 -0.97
CA GLU A 166 -0.01 14.40 0.48
C GLU A 166 1.45 14.54 0.91
N ALA A 167 1.69 15.26 2.00
CA ALA A 167 3.00 15.28 2.63
C ALA A 167 3.36 13.84 3.09
N PRO A 168 4.55 13.33 2.74
CA PRO A 168 5.00 12.03 3.20
C PRO A 168 4.97 11.92 4.73
N HIS A 169 4.80 10.70 5.24
CA HIS A 169 4.81 10.50 6.68
C HIS A 169 6.21 10.79 7.25
N PRO A 170 6.38 11.63 8.30
CA PRO A 170 7.71 12.00 8.80
C PRO A 170 8.60 10.81 9.18
N SER A 171 8.03 9.78 9.82
CA SER A 171 8.76 8.56 10.16
C SER A 171 8.79 7.48 9.06
N GLN A 172 8.06 7.68 7.96
CA GLN A 172 7.97 6.76 6.83
C GLN A 172 7.93 7.56 5.51
N PRO A 173 8.96 8.37 5.21
CA PRO A 173 8.91 9.34 4.12
C PRO A 173 8.84 8.69 2.74
N TYR A 174 9.18 7.39 2.65
CA TYR A 174 9.25 6.63 1.42
C TYR A 174 8.13 5.58 1.32
N THR A 175 7.09 5.70 2.14
CA THR A 175 5.96 4.77 2.16
C THR A 175 4.63 5.50 2.24
N LEU A 176 3.74 5.21 1.29
CA LEU A 176 2.35 5.60 1.38
C LEU A 176 1.64 4.61 2.32
N ASP A 177 1.05 5.09 3.42
CA ASP A 177 0.25 4.26 4.33
C ASP A 177 -1.24 4.53 4.12
N LEU A 178 -1.93 3.58 3.48
CA LEU A 178 -3.34 3.67 3.14
C LEU A 178 -4.28 3.59 4.34
N ARG A 179 -3.75 3.23 5.52
CA ARG A 179 -4.53 3.17 6.76
C ARG A 179 -4.97 4.55 7.25
N TYR A 180 -4.25 5.60 6.86
CA TYR A 180 -4.58 6.97 7.22
C TYR A 180 -5.23 7.68 6.02
N GLY A 181 -6.35 8.35 6.25
CA GLY A 181 -7.01 9.16 5.21
C GLY A 181 -6.19 10.40 4.84
N ALA A 182 -6.42 10.90 3.62
CA ALA A 182 -5.69 12.05 3.06
C ALA A 182 -5.76 13.34 3.91
N GLY A 183 -6.84 13.51 4.70
CA GLY A 183 -7.07 14.69 5.56
C GLY A 183 -7.04 14.41 7.06
N ASP A 184 -6.69 13.19 7.50
CA ASP A 184 -6.87 12.78 8.90
C ASP A 184 -5.75 13.32 9.84
N ARG A 185 -4.72 13.96 9.27
CA ARG A 185 -3.55 14.46 10.01
C ARG A 185 -3.50 15.97 10.21
N ASP A 186 -4.15 16.77 9.36
CA ASP A 186 -4.30 18.22 9.60
C ASP A 186 -5.13 18.50 10.86
N ARG A 187 -6.04 17.58 11.24
CA ARG A 187 -6.83 17.68 12.48
C ARG A 187 -6.06 17.32 13.76
N LYS A 188 -4.98 16.55 13.68
CA LYS A 188 -4.22 16.13 14.87
C LYS A 188 -3.11 17.10 15.24
N VAL A 189 -2.45 17.74 14.27
CA VAL A 189 -1.41 18.74 14.55
C VAL A 189 -2.02 20.01 15.15
N SER A 190 -3.20 20.43 14.67
CA SER A 190 -3.93 21.60 15.16
C SER A 190 -4.51 21.46 16.58
N ARG A 191 -4.60 20.24 17.13
CA ARG A 191 -5.03 20.02 18.53
C ARG A 191 -3.91 20.09 19.57
N VAL A 192 -2.64 20.04 19.15
CA VAL A 192 -1.50 20.07 20.09
C VAL A 192 -1.00 21.50 20.35
N THR A 193 -1.29 22.46 19.46
CA THR A 193 -0.82 23.85 19.59
C THR A 193 -1.83 24.83 20.18
N GLY A 194 -3.04 24.38 20.52
CA GLY A 194 -4.11 25.22 21.08
C GLY A 194 -4.28 25.08 22.59
N SER A 195 -3.29 25.48 23.40
CA SER A 195 -3.49 25.61 24.85
C SER A 195 -2.73 26.79 25.45
N LYS A 196 -3.53 27.73 25.98
CA LYS A 196 -3.24 28.84 26.90
C LYS A 196 -2.67 30.15 26.31
N ARG A 197 -3.60 31.07 26.01
CA ARG A 197 -3.50 32.45 26.50
C ARG A 197 -4.80 32.79 27.24
N THR A 198 -4.68 32.92 28.56
CA THR A 198 -5.72 33.51 29.43
C THR A 198 -5.55 35.03 29.35
N PRO A 199 -6.63 35.83 29.27
CA PRO A 199 -6.53 37.28 29.36
C PRO A 199 -6.39 37.71 30.83
N GLY A 200 -5.41 38.57 31.09
CA GLY A 200 -5.25 39.36 32.29
C GLY A 200 -4.85 40.77 31.89
#